data_AF-A0A6I8VWU0-F1
#
_entry.id   AF-A0A6I8VWU0-F1
#
_cell.length_a   1.000
_cell.length_b   1.000
_cell.length_c   1.000
_cell.angle_alpha   90.00
_cell.angle_beta   90.00
_cell.angle_gamma   90.00
#
_symmetry.space_group_name_H-M   'P 1'
#
loop_
_entity.id
_entity.type
_entity.pdbx_description
1 polymer ?
#
loop_
_entity_poly.entity_id
_entity_poly.type
_entity_poly.pdbx_seq_one_letter_code
_entity_poly.pdbx_strand_id
1 'polypeptide(L)'
;CNNYHIKPNPPILYTHTDIDPHCTSWLDKKYLNKQIFLTYDCEVLEHTDVVFICVKPHILGQCASQLKYKHVPSAKDASKLIVSVLAGTSLKTLEEKFDFIESSGPKVIRTMPNTSMQVGEGCTVYTGNARVTHQDLEKVHIMLNALGLAQQVPEQMIDAVTGLAGCGPAFVYTIIEALADGGVKQGVPRAMALQFAAQTLLGNHPILKLQFFCLFPVGRRILVQFR
;
A
#
# COMPACT_ATOMS: atom_id res chain seq x y z
N CYS A 1 -37.52 -13.56 -15.89
CA CYS A 1 -36.70 -14.19 -14.83
C CYS A 1 -35.25 -14.22 -15.35
N ASN A 2 -34.28 -13.42 -14.93
CA ASN A 2 -34.06 -12.70 -13.68
C ASN A 2 -33.48 -11.30 -14.00
N ASN A 3 -34.17 -10.25 -13.55
CA ASN A 3 -33.62 -8.90 -13.48
C ASN A 3 -32.65 -8.86 -12.30
N TYR A 4 -31.35 -9.06 -12.55
CA TYR A 4 -30.33 -8.62 -11.60
C TYR A 4 -30.26 -7.11 -11.67
N HIS A 5 -31.11 -6.46 -10.87
CA HIS A 5 -30.88 -5.08 -10.45
C HIS A 5 -29.56 -5.07 -9.67
N ILE A 6 -28.46 -4.75 -10.35
CA ILE A 6 -27.23 -4.31 -9.71
C ILE A 6 -27.62 -3.03 -8.98
N LYS A 7 -27.89 -3.13 -7.67
CA LYS A 7 -28.01 -1.93 -6.83
C LYS A 7 -26.69 -1.18 -7.00
N PRO A 8 -26.71 0.12 -7.33
CA PRO A 8 -25.48 0.91 -7.32
C PRO A 8 -24.85 0.74 -5.94
N ASN A 9 -23.57 0.35 -5.89
CA ASN A 9 -22.83 0.33 -4.63
C ASN A 9 -23.01 1.71 -3.97
N PRO A 10 -23.31 1.77 -2.67
CA PRO A 10 -23.35 3.05 -1.97
C PRO A 10 -22.01 3.77 -2.20
N PRO A 11 -22.01 5.09 -2.37
CA PRO A 11 -20.78 5.82 -2.58
C PRO A 11 -19.80 5.56 -1.44
N ILE A 12 -18.57 5.17 -1.76
CA ILE A 12 -17.51 5.03 -0.77
C ILE A 12 -17.11 6.43 -0.34
N LEU A 13 -17.40 6.75 0.91
CA LEU A 13 -17.00 8.00 1.55
C LEU A 13 -15.52 7.91 1.91
N TYR A 14 -14.68 8.79 1.38
CA TYR A 14 -13.29 8.90 1.81
C TYR A 14 -13.15 10.14 2.69
N THR A 15 -12.50 10.01 3.84
CA THR A 15 -12.13 11.16 4.69
C THR A 15 -10.63 11.13 4.92
N HIS A 16 -9.99 12.31 4.92
CA HIS A 16 -8.56 12.42 5.16
C HIS A 16 -8.24 13.62 6.05
N THR A 17 -7.14 13.51 6.78
CA THR A 17 -6.59 14.55 7.65
C THR A 17 -5.06 14.45 7.60
N ASP A 18 -4.37 15.58 7.55
CA ASP A 18 -2.91 15.65 7.54
C ASP A 18 -2.44 16.74 8.50
N ILE A 19 -1.26 16.54 9.09
CA ILE A 19 -0.60 17.55 9.93
C ILE A 19 -0.09 18.72 9.09
N ASP A 20 0.17 18.50 7.81
CA ASP A 20 0.58 19.53 6.84
C ASP A 20 -0.64 20.11 6.09
N PRO A 21 -0.99 21.39 6.31
CA PRO A 21 -2.08 22.05 5.59
C PRO A 21 -1.90 22.07 4.07
N HIS A 22 -0.66 22.05 3.58
CA HIS A 22 -0.38 22.00 2.14
C HIS A 22 -0.79 20.65 1.54
N CYS A 23 -0.52 19.54 2.24
CA CYS A 23 -0.92 18.20 1.81
C CYS A 23 -2.45 18.08 1.72
N THR A 24 -3.17 18.57 2.72
CA THR A 24 -4.64 18.66 2.69
C THR A 24 -5.12 19.44 1.46
N SER A 25 -4.57 20.65 1.23
CA SER A 25 -4.98 21.48 0.09
C SER A 25 -4.69 20.85 -1.29
N TRP A 26 -3.65 20.03 -1.37
CA TRP A 26 -3.30 19.30 -2.58
C TRP A 26 -4.24 18.13 -2.83
N LEU A 27 -4.57 17.36 -1.78
CA LEU A 27 -5.54 16.26 -1.84
C LEU A 27 -6.91 16.77 -2.24
N ASP A 28 -7.33 17.92 -1.69
CA ASP A 28 -8.56 18.61 -2.06
C ASP A 28 -8.60 18.85 -3.57
N LYS A 29 -7.62 19.60 -4.10
CA LYS A 29 -7.57 19.96 -5.53
C LYS A 29 -7.54 18.73 -6.43
N LYS A 30 -6.84 17.68 -6.02
CA LYS A 30 -6.66 16.47 -6.84
C LYS A 30 -7.90 15.58 -6.88
N TYR A 31 -8.69 15.56 -5.80
CA TYR A 31 -9.79 14.61 -5.64
C TYR A 31 -11.17 15.24 -5.42
N LEU A 32 -11.30 16.56 -5.63
CA LEU A 32 -12.51 17.38 -5.49
C LEU A 32 -13.80 16.83 -6.15
N ASN A 33 -13.70 15.90 -7.10
CA ASN A 33 -14.82 15.26 -7.83
C ASN A 33 -15.11 13.80 -7.43
N LYS A 34 -14.34 13.22 -6.52
CA LYS A 34 -14.69 11.95 -5.85
C LYS A 34 -15.38 12.34 -4.54
N GLN A 35 -16.37 11.57 -4.07
CA GLN A 35 -17.11 11.84 -2.82
C GLN A 35 -16.20 11.64 -1.59
N ILE A 36 -15.17 12.48 -1.49
CA ILE A 36 -14.21 12.57 -0.41
C ILE A 36 -14.69 13.73 0.45
N PHE A 37 -15.19 13.42 1.63
CA PHE A 37 -15.59 14.43 2.59
C PHE A 37 -14.39 14.76 3.48
N LEU A 38 -14.12 16.04 3.61
CA LEU A 38 -13.01 16.53 4.39
C LEU A 38 -13.41 16.52 5.86
N THR A 39 -12.60 15.89 6.71
CA THR A 39 -12.72 16.04 8.14
C THR A 39 -11.40 16.55 8.65
N TYR A 40 -11.40 17.78 9.15
CA TYR A 40 -10.32 18.25 9.99
C TYR A 40 -10.41 17.48 11.31
N ASP A 41 -9.28 17.14 11.93
CA ASP A 41 -9.26 16.46 13.24
C ASP A 41 -9.78 15.00 13.26
N CYS A 42 -10.46 14.61 14.34
CA CYS A 42 -10.72 13.24 14.76
C CYS A 42 -12.10 12.73 14.33
N GLU A 43 -12.89 13.54 13.61
CA GLU A 43 -14.19 13.18 13.04
C GLU A 43 -14.08 12.03 12.01
N VAL A 44 -12.86 11.74 11.52
CA VAL A 44 -12.55 10.54 10.73
C VAL A 44 -13.11 9.29 11.41
N LEU A 45 -12.98 9.17 12.74
CA LEU A 45 -13.48 8.01 13.46
C LEU A 45 -15.01 7.93 13.44
N GLU A 46 -15.76 9.03 13.36
CA GLU A 46 -17.23 8.97 13.42
C GLU A 46 -17.87 8.51 12.11
N HIS A 47 -17.20 8.83 11.00
CA HIS A 47 -17.74 8.66 9.64
C HIS A 47 -17.09 7.54 8.83
N THR A 48 -16.09 6.83 9.37
CA THR A 48 -15.39 5.76 8.64
C THR A 48 -15.46 4.40 9.33
N ASP A 49 -15.50 3.37 8.48
CA ASP A 49 -15.40 1.96 8.87
C ASP A 49 -13.94 1.48 8.80
N VAL A 50 -13.14 2.01 7.87
CA VAL A 50 -11.74 1.66 7.64
C VAL A 50 -10.89 2.92 7.71
N VAL A 51 -9.91 2.94 8.62
CA VAL A 51 -9.06 4.10 8.89
C VAL A 51 -7.62 3.75 8.50
N PHE A 52 -7.09 4.42 7.48
CA PHE A 52 -5.68 4.29 7.11
C PHE A 52 -4.82 5.26 7.91
N ILE A 53 -3.82 4.72 8.61
CA ILE A 53 -2.82 5.49 9.36
C ILE A 53 -1.56 5.61 8.51
N CYS A 54 -1.33 6.82 7.97
CA CYS A 54 -0.29 7.13 7.00
C CYS A 54 0.73 8.17 7.50
N VAL A 55 0.96 8.23 8.81
CA VAL A 55 1.92 9.15 9.43
C VAL A 55 3.33 8.57 9.48
N LYS A 56 4.33 9.42 9.72
CA LYS A 56 5.69 8.91 10.03
C LYS A 56 5.66 8.13 11.36
N PRO A 57 6.45 7.05 11.52
CA PRO A 57 6.40 6.22 12.73
C PRO A 57 6.57 6.98 14.05
N HIS A 58 7.44 8.00 14.10
CA HIS A 58 7.64 8.81 15.31
C HIS A 58 6.46 9.73 15.66
N ILE A 59 5.56 10.01 14.71
CA ILE A 59 4.37 10.86 14.91
C ILE A 59 3.17 10.03 15.42
N LEU A 60 3.23 8.69 15.31
CA LEU A 60 2.14 7.79 15.68
C LEU A 60 1.60 8.05 17.10
N GLY A 61 2.49 8.25 18.07
CA GLY A 61 2.08 8.49 19.45
C GLY A 61 1.27 9.78 19.62
N GLN A 62 1.67 10.86 18.93
CA GLN A 62 0.95 12.12 18.94
C GLN A 62 -0.42 11.99 18.26
N CYS A 63 -0.47 11.36 17.09
CA CYS A 63 -1.70 11.11 16.34
C CYS A 63 -2.71 10.29 17.17
N ALA A 64 -2.26 9.18 17.76
CA ALA A 64 -3.10 8.33 18.61
C ALA A 64 -3.63 9.09 19.84
N SER A 65 -2.80 9.92 20.47
CA SER A 65 -3.20 10.73 21.63
C SER A 65 -4.25 11.79 21.27
N GLN A 66 -4.09 12.44 20.12
CA GLN A 66 -5.06 13.42 19.61
C GLN A 66 -6.40 12.75 19.28
N LEU A 67 -6.37 11.60 18.60
CA LEU A 67 -7.57 10.80 18.32
C LEU A 67 -8.26 10.38 19.61
N LYS A 68 -7.51 9.86 20.59
CA LYS A 68 -8.04 9.47 21.90
C LYS A 68 -8.71 10.62 22.64
N TYR A 69 -8.12 11.82 22.60
CA TYR A 69 -8.65 12.98 23.33
C TYR A 69 -10.01 13.45 22.79
N LYS A 70 -10.22 13.37 21.46
CA LYS A 70 -11.47 13.81 20.83
C LYS A 70 -12.45 12.66 20.57
N HIS A 71 -12.04 11.40 20.74
CA HIS A 71 -12.89 10.23 20.49
C HIS A 71 -14.06 10.17 21.45
N VAL A 72 -15.27 10.04 20.91
CA VAL A 72 -16.48 9.77 21.67
C VAL A 72 -16.87 8.30 21.42
N PRO A 73 -16.83 7.43 22.45
CA PRO A 73 -17.15 6.01 22.29
C PRO A 73 -18.54 5.79 21.69
N SER A 74 -18.62 4.89 20.71
CA SER A 74 -19.84 4.61 19.98
C SER A 74 -20.00 3.12 19.67
N ALA A 75 -21.22 2.66 19.42
CA ALA A 75 -21.48 1.28 19.00
C ALA A 75 -20.79 0.91 17.66
N LYS A 76 -20.36 1.91 16.88
CA LYS A 76 -19.65 1.68 15.62
C LYS A 76 -18.20 1.24 15.84
N ASP A 77 -17.63 1.50 17.01
CA ASP A 77 -16.20 1.29 17.27
C ASP A 77 -15.79 -0.18 17.14
N ALA A 78 -16.66 -1.10 17.56
CA ALA A 78 -16.46 -2.54 17.41
C ALA A 78 -16.27 -3.00 15.95
N SER A 79 -16.79 -2.24 14.99
CA SER A 79 -16.68 -2.54 13.56
C SER A 79 -15.50 -1.84 12.86
N LYS A 80 -14.82 -0.91 13.55
CA LYS A 80 -13.74 -0.13 12.95
C LYS A 80 -12.51 -0.98 12.70
N LEU A 81 -11.92 -0.76 11.53
CA LEU A 81 -10.71 -1.42 11.08
C LEU A 81 -9.60 -0.39 10.90
N ILE A 82 -8.55 -0.49 11.72
CA ILE A 82 -7.36 0.35 11.60
C ILE A 82 -6.38 -0.34 10.66
N VAL A 83 -5.95 0.36 9.61
CA VAL A 83 -4.97 -0.12 8.64
C VAL A 83 -3.74 0.77 8.69
N SER A 84 -2.59 0.24 9.11
CA SER A 84 -1.34 1.00 9.23
C SER A 84 -0.41 0.71 8.07
N VAL A 85 0.20 1.74 7.47
CA VAL A 85 1.28 1.62 6.47
C VAL A 85 2.66 1.94 7.07
N LEU A 86 2.76 2.06 8.40
CA LEU A 86 3.96 2.53 9.07
C LEU A 86 5.08 1.47 9.05
N ALA A 87 6.22 1.86 8.50
CA ALA A 87 7.42 1.03 8.55
C ALA A 87 7.88 0.80 10.00
N GLY A 88 8.32 -0.43 10.31
CA GLY A 88 8.91 -0.80 11.60
C GLY A 88 7.97 -0.75 12.81
N THR A 89 6.65 -0.61 12.60
CA THR A 89 5.67 -0.59 13.71
C THR A 89 4.95 -1.93 13.80
N SER A 90 5.10 -2.62 14.93
CA SER A 90 4.47 -3.93 15.16
C SER A 90 2.95 -3.82 15.38
N LEU A 91 2.22 -4.92 15.15
CA LEU A 91 0.81 -5.06 15.51
C LEU A 91 0.59 -4.74 16.99
N LYS A 92 1.45 -5.27 17.87
CA LYS A 92 1.39 -5.00 19.32
C LYS A 92 1.43 -3.51 19.62
N THR A 93 2.36 -2.78 19.02
CA THR A 93 2.47 -1.32 19.21
C THR A 93 1.21 -0.60 18.72
N LEU A 94 0.63 -1.03 17.60
CA LEU A 94 -0.61 -0.44 17.08
C LEU A 94 -1.80 -0.74 17.99
N GLU A 95 -1.93 -1.96 18.48
CA GLU A 95 -2.97 -2.35 19.45
C GLU A 95 -2.91 -1.49 20.71
N GLU A 96 -1.71 -1.31 21.28
CA GLU A 96 -1.50 -0.46 22.46
C GLU A 96 -1.85 1.00 22.19
N LYS A 97 -1.60 1.51 20.98
CA LYS A 97 -1.87 2.91 20.64
C LYS A 97 -3.35 3.18 20.36
N PHE A 98 -4.08 2.19 19.87
CA PHE A 98 -5.49 2.32 19.48
C PHE A 98 -6.44 1.56 20.41
N ASP A 99 -5.99 1.20 21.62
CA ASP A 99 -6.76 0.51 22.66
C ASP A 99 -8.06 1.23 23.05
N PHE A 100 -8.07 2.56 22.92
CA PHE A 100 -9.18 3.43 23.27
C PHE A 100 -10.37 3.31 22.31
N ILE A 101 -10.20 2.68 21.15
CA ILE A 101 -11.27 2.53 20.16
C ILE A 101 -12.29 1.52 20.65
N GLU A 102 -11.85 0.34 21.06
CA GLU A 102 -12.74 -0.76 21.43
C GLU A 102 -12.21 -1.42 22.70
N SER A 103 -13.03 -1.49 23.74
CA SER A 103 -12.63 -2.01 25.06
C SER A 103 -12.17 -3.48 25.01
N SER A 104 -12.69 -4.25 24.05
CA SER A 104 -12.26 -5.63 23.81
C SER A 104 -11.02 -5.77 22.90
N GLY A 105 -10.41 -4.65 22.52
CA GLY A 105 -9.23 -4.55 21.66
C GLY A 105 -9.58 -4.17 20.22
N PRO A 106 -8.79 -3.29 19.58
CA PRO A 106 -9.06 -2.81 18.22
C PRO A 106 -8.78 -3.89 17.17
N LYS A 107 -9.45 -3.79 16.01
CA LYS A 107 -9.05 -4.53 14.81
C LYS A 107 -7.96 -3.76 14.09
N VAL A 108 -6.80 -4.38 13.93
CA VAL A 108 -5.64 -3.74 13.32
C VAL A 108 -5.05 -4.61 12.22
N ILE A 109 -4.86 -4.02 11.05
CA ILE A 109 -4.06 -4.59 9.97
C ILE A 109 -2.79 -3.76 9.80
N ARG A 110 -1.65 -4.43 9.90
CA ARG A 110 -0.34 -3.88 9.55
C ARG A 110 -0.09 -4.18 8.08
N THR A 111 0.27 -3.16 7.32
CA THR A 111 0.62 -3.26 5.89
C THR A 111 2.00 -2.67 5.65
N MET A 112 2.67 -3.16 4.62
CA MET A 112 3.91 -2.56 4.14
C MET A 112 3.85 -2.45 2.62
N PRO A 113 3.42 -1.28 2.09
CA PRO A 113 3.50 -0.99 0.66
C PRO A 113 4.91 -0.56 0.25
N ASN A 114 5.12 -0.40 -1.06
CA ASN A 114 6.31 0.21 -1.62
C ASN A 114 5.96 1.40 -2.55
N THR A 115 6.98 2.11 -3.02
CA THR A 115 6.83 3.32 -3.82
C THR A 115 6.18 3.09 -5.19
N SER A 116 6.31 1.87 -5.75
CA SER A 116 5.72 1.49 -7.03
C SER A 116 4.18 1.50 -7.03
N MET A 117 3.57 1.53 -5.85
CA MET A 117 2.12 1.68 -5.66
C MET A 117 1.58 2.97 -6.31
N GLN A 118 2.40 4.01 -6.44
CA GLN A 118 2.01 5.29 -7.08
C GLN A 118 1.63 5.14 -8.56
N VAL A 119 2.12 4.09 -9.22
CA VAL A 119 1.82 3.76 -10.63
C VAL A 119 0.99 2.48 -10.78
N GLY A 120 0.42 1.98 -9.69
CA GLY A 120 -0.43 0.77 -9.71
C GLY A 120 0.32 -0.56 -9.84
N GLU A 121 1.66 -0.55 -9.76
CA GLU A 121 2.50 -1.75 -9.81
C GLU A 121 3.22 -1.95 -8.46
N GLY A 122 2.51 -1.65 -7.37
CA GLY A 122 3.01 -1.83 -6.01
C GLY A 122 3.19 -3.31 -5.64
N CYS A 123 3.97 -3.55 -4.60
CA CYS A 123 3.97 -4.81 -3.87
C CYS A 123 3.71 -4.50 -2.41
N THR A 124 2.62 -5.02 -1.87
CA THR A 124 2.21 -4.76 -0.48
C THR A 124 2.00 -6.08 0.25
N VAL A 125 2.70 -6.25 1.37
CA VAL A 125 2.38 -7.33 2.32
C VAL A 125 1.52 -6.81 3.45
N TYR A 126 0.67 -7.68 4.00
CA TYR A 126 -0.17 -7.31 5.12
C TYR A 126 -0.45 -8.48 6.07
N THR A 127 -0.78 -8.14 7.31
CA THR A 127 -1.21 -9.08 8.35
C THR A 127 -2.21 -8.41 9.29
N GLY A 128 -3.19 -9.17 9.77
CA GLY A 128 -4.16 -8.72 10.76
C GLY A 128 -3.84 -9.27 12.14
N ASN A 129 -4.26 -8.56 13.19
CA ASN A 129 -4.23 -9.10 14.54
C ASN A 129 -5.35 -10.13 14.78
N ALA A 130 -5.38 -10.72 15.98
CA ALA A 130 -6.33 -11.77 16.34
C ALA A 130 -7.82 -11.33 16.30
N ARG A 131 -8.10 -10.02 16.29
CA ARG A 131 -9.47 -9.46 16.25
C ARG A 131 -9.97 -9.26 14.81
N VAL A 132 -9.06 -9.23 13.84
CA VAL A 132 -9.40 -9.05 12.42
C VAL A 132 -10.06 -10.32 11.87
N THR A 133 -11.22 -10.14 11.24
CA THR A 133 -11.95 -11.26 10.61
C THR A 133 -11.46 -11.51 9.18
N HIS A 134 -11.80 -12.66 8.60
CA HIS A 134 -11.52 -12.95 7.19
C HIS A 134 -12.13 -11.90 6.25
N GLN A 135 -13.35 -11.43 6.56
CA GLN A 135 -14.03 -10.39 5.78
C GLN A 135 -13.28 -9.05 5.82
N ASP A 136 -12.66 -8.72 6.97
CA ASP A 136 -11.85 -7.52 7.12
C ASP A 136 -10.54 -7.63 6.29
N LEU A 137 -9.89 -8.80 6.29
CA LEU A 137 -8.72 -9.07 5.46
C LEU A 137 -9.05 -9.00 3.97
N GLU A 138 -10.18 -9.55 3.54
CA GLU A 138 -10.62 -9.56 2.15
C GLU A 138 -10.93 -8.13 1.65
N LYS A 139 -11.58 -7.30 2.47
CA LYS A 139 -11.80 -5.88 2.16
C LYS A 139 -10.47 -5.16 1.91
N VAL A 140 -9.49 -5.33 2.80
CA VAL A 140 -8.19 -4.67 2.66
C VAL A 140 -7.39 -5.27 1.49
N HIS A 141 -7.49 -6.58 1.26
CA HIS A 141 -6.88 -7.23 0.10
C HIS A 141 -7.35 -6.59 -1.21
N ILE A 142 -8.66 -6.42 -1.39
CA ILE A 142 -9.23 -5.80 -2.60
C ILE A 142 -8.69 -4.36 -2.78
N MET A 143 -8.63 -3.58 -1.70
CA MET A 143 -8.11 -2.21 -1.74
C MET A 143 -6.63 -2.16 -2.13
N LEU A 144 -5.80 -3.02 -1.52
CA LEU A 144 -4.36 -3.06 -1.78
C LEU A 144 -4.04 -3.64 -3.16
N ASN A 145 -4.76 -4.68 -3.58
CA ASN A 145 -4.56 -5.35 -4.85
C ASN A 145 -5.00 -4.50 -6.06
N ALA A 146 -5.81 -3.46 -5.83
CA ALA A 146 -6.10 -2.44 -6.85
C ALA A 146 -4.88 -1.56 -7.17
N LEU A 147 -3.86 -1.55 -6.31
CA LEU A 147 -2.65 -0.72 -6.46
C LEU A 147 -1.39 -1.55 -6.79
N GLY A 148 -1.55 -2.84 -7.06
CA GLY A 148 -0.46 -3.76 -7.38
C GLY A 148 -0.71 -5.15 -6.80
N LEU A 149 0.36 -5.89 -6.50
CA LEU A 149 0.28 -7.19 -5.87
C LEU A 149 0.13 -7.06 -4.35
N ALA A 150 -0.94 -7.63 -3.78
CA ALA A 150 -1.12 -7.70 -2.33
C ALA A 150 -1.06 -9.14 -1.83
N GLN A 151 -0.28 -9.40 -0.77
CA GLN A 151 -0.14 -10.73 -0.20
C GLN A 151 -0.22 -10.72 1.33
N GLN A 152 -1.08 -11.58 1.89
CA GLN A 152 -1.11 -11.81 3.32
C GLN A 152 0.09 -12.69 3.74
N VAL A 153 0.80 -12.29 4.79
CA VAL A 153 1.95 -13.01 5.34
C VAL A 153 1.93 -13.00 6.87
N PRO A 154 2.62 -13.93 7.55
CA PRO A 154 2.87 -13.83 8.98
C PRO A 154 3.62 -12.54 9.33
N GLU A 155 3.34 -11.93 10.49
CA GLU A 155 3.96 -10.64 10.87
C GLU A 155 5.49 -10.69 10.89
N GLN A 156 6.05 -11.82 11.33
CA GLN A 156 7.50 -12.04 11.40
C GLN A 156 8.19 -11.96 10.03
N MET A 157 7.45 -12.17 8.93
CA MET A 157 7.99 -12.06 7.57
C MET A 157 7.92 -10.63 7.01
N ILE A 158 7.14 -9.73 7.62
CA ILE A 158 6.93 -8.39 7.06
C ILE A 158 8.24 -7.66 6.88
N ASP A 159 9.12 -7.64 7.88
CA ASP A 159 10.38 -6.88 7.79
C ASP A 159 11.32 -7.45 6.72
N ALA A 160 11.37 -8.78 6.58
CA ALA A 160 12.15 -9.44 5.53
C ALA A 160 11.60 -9.13 4.13
N VAL A 161 10.29 -9.21 3.95
CA VAL A 161 9.66 -8.86 2.66
C VAL A 161 9.75 -7.36 2.38
N THR A 162 9.78 -6.51 3.41
CA THR A 162 10.05 -5.07 3.27
C THR A 162 11.43 -4.82 2.70
N GLY A 163 12.45 -5.52 3.21
CA GLY A 163 13.81 -5.44 2.66
C GLY A 163 13.88 -5.90 1.20
N LEU A 164 13.09 -6.90 0.83
CA LEU A 164 13.01 -7.40 -0.55
C LEU A 164 12.23 -6.45 -1.49
N ALA A 165 10.96 -6.20 -1.19
CA ALA A 165 10.01 -5.53 -2.07
C ALA A 165 9.92 -4.01 -1.84
N GLY A 166 10.16 -3.55 -0.61
CA GLY A 166 10.20 -2.14 -0.24
C GLY A 166 11.46 -1.46 -0.76
N CYS A 167 12.64 -2.08 -0.55
CA CYS A 167 13.91 -1.57 -1.07
C CYS A 167 14.19 -2.01 -2.52
N GLY A 168 13.49 -3.03 -3.02
CA GLY A 168 13.64 -3.58 -4.37
C GLY A 168 13.75 -2.55 -5.50
N PRO A 169 12.90 -1.50 -5.54
CA PRO A 169 13.00 -0.45 -6.56
C PRO A 169 14.37 0.25 -6.62
N ALA A 170 15.05 0.43 -5.48
CA ALA A 170 16.36 1.07 -5.45
C ALA A 170 17.41 0.22 -6.19
N PHE A 171 17.39 -1.10 -6.01
CA PHE A 171 18.28 -2.01 -6.74
C PHE A 171 17.99 -1.99 -8.24
N VAL A 172 16.73 -1.91 -8.63
CA VAL A 172 16.32 -1.78 -10.04
C VAL A 172 16.88 -0.49 -10.64
N TYR A 173 16.82 0.63 -9.92
CA TYR A 173 17.42 1.89 -10.40
C TYR A 173 18.93 1.80 -10.60
N THR A 174 19.65 1.13 -9.69
CA THR A 174 21.09 0.88 -9.86
C THR A 174 21.38 0.07 -11.13
N ILE A 175 20.56 -0.94 -11.45
CA ILE A 175 20.70 -1.72 -12.69
C ILE A 175 20.48 -0.83 -13.92
N ILE A 176 19.45 0.03 -13.91
CA ILE A 176 19.18 0.96 -15.01
C ILE A 176 20.38 1.89 -15.23
N GLU A 177 20.92 2.47 -14.16
CA GLU A 177 22.08 3.36 -14.25
C GLU A 177 23.31 2.64 -14.81
N ALA A 178 23.60 1.42 -14.31
CA ALA A 178 24.74 0.64 -14.80
C ALA A 178 24.61 0.26 -16.28
N LEU A 179 23.41 -0.12 -16.74
CA LEU A 179 23.14 -0.39 -18.16
C LEU A 179 23.33 0.87 -19.00
N ALA A 180 22.85 2.01 -18.53
CA ALA A 180 22.99 3.28 -19.22
C ALA A 180 24.46 3.74 -19.27
N ASP A 181 25.24 3.57 -18.20
CA ASP A 181 26.68 3.85 -18.15
C ASP A 181 27.43 2.98 -19.17
N GLY A 182 27.07 1.70 -19.27
CA GLY A 182 27.60 0.79 -20.28
C GLY A 182 27.32 1.26 -21.70
N GLY A 183 26.09 1.71 -22.00
CA GLY A 183 25.73 2.27 -23.30
C GLY A 183 26.49 3.56 -23.63
N VAL A 184 26.64 4.46 -22.65
CA VAL A 184 27.41 5.71 -22.81
C VAL A 184 28.87 5.42 -23.12
N LYS A 185 29.47 4.43 -22.46
CA LYS A 185 30.83 3.98 -22.75
C LYS A 185 31.01 3.50 -24.21
N GLN A 186 29.95 3.04 -24.86
CA GLN A 186 29.93 2.64 -26.27
C GLN A 186 29.50 3.77 -27.23
N GLY A 187 29.35 4.99 -26.74
CA GLY A 187 29.01 6.17 -27.55
C GLY A 187 27.52 6.50 -27.66
N VAL A 188 26.64 5.83 -26.91
CA VAL A 188 25.21 6.16 -26.88
C VAL A 188 24.99 7.43 -26.04
N PRO A 189 24.22 8.43 -26.50
CA PRO A 189 23.88 9.60 -25.68
C PRO A 189 23.20 9.22 -24.36
N ARG A 190 23.57 9.86 -23.25
CA ARG A 190 23.09 9.50 -21.88
C ARG A 190 21.58 9.40 -21.77
N ALA A 191 20.84 10.39 -22.30
CA ALA A 191 19.39 10.41 -22.24
C ALA A 191 18.76 9.19 -22.96
N MET A 192 19.29 8.84 -24.14
CA MET A 192 18.85 7.67 -24.90
C MET A 192 19.20 6.37 -24.18
N ALA A 193 20.42 6.26 -23.62
CA ALA A 193 20.86 5.09 -22.88
C ALA A 193 19.98 4.81 -21.65
N LEU A 194 19.62 5.85 -20.88
CA LEU A 194 18.70 5.74 -19.76
C LEU A 194 17.30 5.30 -20.19
N GLN A 195 16.75 5.90 -21.25
CA GLN A 195 15.44 5.52 -21.79
C GLN A 195 15.42 4.06 -22.23
N PHE A 196 16.44 3.59 -22.94
CA PHE A 196 16.51 2.21 -23.42
C PHE A 196 16.74 1.22 -22.29
N ALA A 197 17.57 1.56 -21.29
CA ALA A 197 17.76 0.72 -20.11
C ALA A 197 16.45 0.57 -19.31
N ALA A 198 15.73 1.66 -19.06
CA ALA A 198 14.44 1.65 -18.38
C ALA A 198 13.39 0.83 -19.17
N GLN A 199 13.29 1.06 -20.49
CA GLN A 199 12.38 0.32 -21.37
C GLN A 199 12.70 -1.17 -21.42
N THR A 200 13.98 -1.55 -21.38
CA THR A 200 14.40 -2.96 -21.37
C THR A 200 13.89 -3.68 -20.13
N LEU A 201 13.99 -3.07 -18.95
CA LEU A 201 13.46 -3.68 -17.73
C LEU A 201 11.93 -3.71 -17.74
N LEU A 202 11.28 -2.62 -18.17
CA LEU A 202 9.82 -2.54 -18.26
C LEU A 202 9.24 -3.59 -19.23
N GLY A 203 9.85 -3.77 -20.40
CA GLY A 203 9.38 -4.74 -21.41
C GLY A 203 9.50 -6.20 -20.96
N ASN A 204 10.42 -6.49 -20.04
CA ASN A 204 10.57 -7.83 -19.46
C ASN A 204 9.55 -8.11 -18.34
N HIS A 205 8.93 -7.09 -17.73
CA HIS A 205 7.95 -7.30 -16.65
C HIS A 205 6.75 -8.18 -17.05
N PRO A 206 6.05 -7.94 -18.19
CA PRO A 206 4.99 -8.83 -18.65
C PRO A 206 5.49 -10.25 -18.95
N ILE A 207 6.72 -10.37 -19.49
CA ILE A 207 7.33 -11.67 -19.80
C ILE A 207 7.56 -12.45 -18.51
N LEU A 208 8.10 -11.79 -17.47
CA LEU A 208 8.29 -12.39 -16.16
C LEU A 208 6.95 -12.80 -15.54
N LYS A 209 5.92 -11.95 -15.59
CA LYS A 209 4.55 -12.32 -15.13
C LYS A 209 4.03 -13.59 -15.82
N LEU A 210 4.32 -13.79 -17.11
CA LEU A 210 3.94 -15.00 -17.86
C LEU A 210 4.84 -16.20 -17.56
N GLN A 211 6.16 -15.99 -17.44
CA GLN A 211 7.15 -17.06 -17.29
C GLN A 211 7.37 -17.52 -15.85
N PHE A 212 6.94 -16.77 -14.82
CA PHE A 212 7.01 -17.22 -13.43
C PHE A 212 6.22 -18.52 -13.21
N PHE A 213 5.19 -18.82 -14.03
CA PHE A 213 4.50 -20.11 -14.04
C PHE A 213 5.29 -21.26 -14.69
N CYS A 214 6.36 -20.98 -15.44
CA CYS A 214 7.16 -21.98 -16.19
C CYS A 214 8.63 -22.08 -15.77
N LEU A 215 9.11 -21.27 -14.83
CA LEU A 215 10.55 -21.12 -14.53
C LEU A 215 11.14 -22.17 -13.56
N PHE A 216 10.37 -23.18 -13.10
CA PHE A 216 10.86 -24.22 -12.19
C PHE A 216 10.68 -25.66 -12.67
N PRO A 217 10.76 -25.91 -13.99
CA PRO A 217 11.65 -26.97 -14.41
C PRO A 217 12.64 -26.45 -15.44
N VAL A 218 13.81 -27.06 -15.43
CA VAL A 218 14.88 -26.88 -16.42
C VAL A 218 15.83 -25.72 -16.14
N GLY A 219 16.85 -26.03 -15.32
CA GLY A 219 18.17 -25.50 -15.61
C GLY A 219 18.55 -25.88 -17.04
N ARG A 220 18.58 -24.90 -17.95
CA ARG A 220 19.49 -24.76 -19.11
C ARG A 220 18.96 -23.72 -20.11
N ARG A 221 19.84 -22.76 -20.40
CA ARG A 221 19.96 -21.95 -21.62
C ARG A 221 18.81 -20.98 -21.93
N ILE A 222 19.01 -19.72 -21.51
CA ILE A 222 18.45 -18.55 -22.21
C ILE A 222 19.12 -18.53 -23.60
N LEU A 223 18.43 -19.05 -24.61
CA LEU A 223 18.78 -18.87 -26.02
C LEU A 223 18.09 -17.60 -26.49
N VAL A 224 18.84 -16.50 -26.52
CA VAL A 224 18.38 -15.25 -27.16
C VAL A 224 18.47 -15.48 -28.67
N GLN A 225 17.33 -15.77 -29.29
CA GLN A 225 17.23 -15.87 -30.75
C GLN A 225 16.78 -14.49 -31.28
N PHE A 226 17.72 -13.70 -31.78
CA PHE A 226 17.40 -12.54 -32.60
C PHE A 226 16.88 -13.02 -33.96
N ARG A 227 15.76 -12.44 -34.42
CA ARG A 227 15.32 -12.54 -35.81
C ARG A 227 16.09 -11.53 -36.65
#